data_AF-A0A973XYU6-F1
#
_entry.id   AF-A0A973XYU6-F1
#
_cell.length_a   1.000
_cell.length_b   1.000
_cell.length_c   1.000
_cell.angle_alpha   90.00
_cell.angle_beta   90.00
_cell.angle_gamma   90.00
#
_symmetry.space_group_name_H-M   'P 1'
#
loop_
_entity.id
_entity.type
_entity.pdbx_description
1 polymer ?
#
loop_
_entity_poly.entity_id
_entity_poly.type
_entity_poly.pdbx_seq_one_letter_code
_entity_poly.pdbx_strand_id
1 'polypeptide(L)'
;MGLTDPRPTDFAQAVEAVDDDAHDPDHGYDRVFVTPELDGWTLVVGAWCDPTEDDMPALCEQLSARFGKAQAYYHGAQSDGSAWLVAENGHVVRRAAFTGEPDDEELTIGEPLPFEVQCRAEAGDDDEWDWLSSELAPKLAEALSINPHTLGPHTPTRGHGVLARTPQAPEA
;
A
#
# COMPACT_ATOMS: atom_id res chain seq x y z
N MET A 1 -7.21 8.88 9.54
CA MET A 1 -6.27 7.82 9.98
C MET A 1 -6.65 7.27 11.34
N GLY A 2 -6.79 8.07 12.41
CA GLY A 2 -7.27 7.54 13.70
C GLY A 2 -6.24 6.67 14.46
N LEU A 3 -4.97 6.70 14.05
CA LEU A 3 -3.88 5.99 14.71
C LEU A 3 -3.64 6.52 16.13
N THR A 4 -3.31 5.63 17.06
CA THR A 4 -3.11 5.94 18.48
C THR A 4 -1.79 5.38 19.03
N ASP A 5 -1.41 5.79 20.25
CA ASP A 5 -0.20 5.34 20.96
C ASP A 5 1.09 5.33 20.11
N PRO A 6 1.48 6.47 19.49
CA PRO A 6 2.66 6.52 18.65
C PRO A 6 3.93 6.38 19.50
N ARG A 7 4.78 5.41 19.16
CA ARG A 7 6.07 5.17 19.81
C ARG A 7 7.21 5.29 18.80
N PRO A 8 8.22 6.14 19.05
CA PRO A 8 9.41 6.21 18.20
C PRO A 8 10.07 4.84 18.08
N THR A 9 10.50 4.49 16.87
CA THR A 9 11.14 3.21 16.57
C THR A 9 12.09 3.36 15.39
N ASP A 10 12.93 2.35 15.16
CA ASP A 10 13.73 2.23 13.94
C ASP A 10 13.06 1.29 12.93
N PHE A 11 13.56 1.29 11.69
CA PHE A 11 13.00 0.48 10.62
C PHE A 11 13.02 -1.02 10.92
N ALA A 12 14.09 -1.53 11.52
CA ALA A 12 14.24 -2.96 11.74
C ALA A 12 13.19 -3.47 12.73
N GLN A 13 13.06 -2.78 13.86
CA GLN A 13 12.06 -3.08 14.88
C GLN A 13 10.63 -2.93 14.37
N ALA A 14 10.39 -1.89 13.55
CA ALA A 14 9.05 -1.65 13.03
C ALA A 14 8.62 -2.69 12.00
N VAL A 15 9.52 -3.09 11.09
CA VAL A 15 9.27 -4.13 10.09
C VAL A 15 9.00 -5.47 10.77
N GLU A 16 9.82 -5.85 11.76
CA GLU A 16 9.58 -7.07 12.55
C GLU A 16 8.21 -7.03 13.23
N ALA A 17 7.84 -5.91 13.85
CA ALA A 17 6.55 -5.77 14.52
C ALA A 17 5.34 -5.90 13.58
N VAL A 18 5.38 -5.29 12.39
CA VAL A 18 4.27 -5.37 11.43
C VAL A 18 4.23 -6.71 10.69
N ASP A 19 5.38 -7.36 10.53
CA ASP A 19 5.48 -8.72 9.98
C ASP A 19 4.92 -9.75 10.95
N ASP A 20 5.26 -9.64 12.25
CA ASP A 20 4.67 -10.46 13.31
C ASP A 20 3.14 -10.31 13.35
N ASP A 21 2.63 -9.08 13.29
CA ASP A 21 1.18 -8.81 13.26
C ASP A 21 0.56 -9.49 12.03
N ALA A 22 1.12 -9.31 10.83
CA ALA A 22 0.56 -9.86 9.59
C ALA A 22 0.46 -11.40 9.58
N HIS A 23 1.28 -12.10 10.36
CA HIS A 23 1.23 -13.56 10.50
C HIS A 23 0.30 -14.03 11.64
N ASP A 24 -0.23 -13.12 12.45
CA ASP A 24 -1.15 -13.42 13.54
C ASP A 24 -2.61 -13.22 13.10
N PRO A 25 -3.42 -14.29 12.99
CA PRO A 25 -4.81 -14.17 12.54
C PRO A 25 -5.70 -13.39 13.52
N ASP A 26 -5.30 -13.25 14.79
CA ASP A 26 -6.03 -12.52 15.82
C ASP A 26 -5.57 -11.04 15.94
N HIS A 27 -4.38 -10.71 15.40
CA HIS A 27 -3.71 -9.41 15.58
C HIS A 27 -3.20 -8.77 14.27
N GLY A 28 -3.56 -9.32 13.11
CA GLY A 28 -3.18 -8.89 11.74
C GLY A 28 -3.12 -7.38 11.52
N TYR A 29 -4.09 -6.68 12.09
CA TYR A 29 -4.32 -5.25 11.84
C TYR A 29 -3.88 -4.35 12.99
N ASP A 30 -3.23 -4.86 14.04
CA ASP A 30 -3.08 -4.12 15.30
C ASP A 30 -2.20 -2.88 15.19
N ARG A 31 -1.12 -2.97 14.42
CA ARG A 31 -0.14 -1.88 14.32
C ARG A 31 0.22 -1.57 12.88
N VAL A 32 0.63 -0.32 12.70
CA VAL A 32 1.27 0.17 11.48
C VAL A 32 2.55 0.89 11.83
N PHE A 33 3.52 0.77 10.93
CA PHE A 33 4.71 1.60 10.93
C PHE A 33 4.49 2.81 10.04
N VAL A 34 4.57 4.01 10.60
CA VAL A 34 4.63 5.26 9.84
C VAL A 34 6.08 5.67 9.71
N THR A 35 6.59 5.70 8.48
CA THR A 35 8.00 6.01 8.21
C THR A 35 8.32 7.49 8.52
N PRO A 36 9.60 7.86 8.68
CA PRO A 36 10.00 9.23 8.36
C PRO A 36 9.63 9.58 6.90
N GLU A 37 9.76 10.85 6.51
CA GLU A 37 9.69 11.21 5.09
C GLU A 37 10.86 10.54 4.36
N LEU A 38 10.54 9.79 3.29
CA LEU A 38 11.42 9.07 2.39
C LEU A 38 11.20 9.61 0.97
N ASP A 39 12.18 10.35 0.47
CA ASP A 39 12.13 11.00 -0.85
C ASP A 39 10.83 11.81 -1.10
N GLY A 40 10.37 12.53 -0.08
CA GLY A 40 9.15 13.34 -0.12
C GLY A 40 7.85 12.57 0.18
N TRP A 41 7.91 11.27 0.43
CA TRP A 41 6.75 10.44 0.79
C TRP A 41 6.82 9.94 2.24
N THR A 42 5.67 9.84 2.90
CA THR A 42 5.54 9.12 4.18
C THR A 42 4.75 7.85 3.91
N LEU A 43 5.36 6.70 4.20
CA LEU A 43 4.73 5.40 4.04
C LEU A 43 4.06 5.01 5.35
N VAL A 44 2.94 4.31 5.22
CA VAL A 44 2.28 3.59 6.32
C VAL A 44 2.31 2.12 5.93
N VAL A 45 2.92 1.29 6.77
CA VAL A 45 3.20 -0.12 6.47
C VAL A 45 2.52 -1.00 7.52
N GLY A 46 1.79 -2.01 7.07
CA GLY A 46 1.07 -3.00 7.88
C GLY A 46 -0.17 -3.51 7.14
N ALA A 47 -0.72 -4.66 7.54
CA ALA A 47 -1.85 -5.31 6.84
C ALA A 47 -3.09 -4.40 6.75
N TRP A 48 -3.24 -3.47 7.69
CA TRP A 48 -4.29 -2.42 7.68
C TRP A 48 -4.29 -1.51 6.46
N CYS A 49 -3.20 -1.47 5.70
CA CYS A 49 -3.08 -0.62 4.52
C CYS A 49 -3.56 -1.30 3.22
N ASP A 50 -4.22 -2.45 3.32
CA ASP A 50 -4.63 -3.24 2.16
C ASP A 50 -5.66 -2.47 1.28
N PRO A 51 -5.34 -2.22 -0.01
CA PRO A 51 -6.24 -1.55 -0.95
C PRO A 51 -7.50 -2.34 -1.29
N THR A 52 -7.63 -3.61 -0.92
CA THR A 52 -8.84 -4.43 -1.10
C THR A 52 -9.89 -4.21 0.00
N GLU A 53 -9.51 -3.58 1.12
CA GLU A 53 -10.42 -3.24 2.22
C GLU A 53 -11.44 -2.14 1.82
N ASP A 54 -12.68 -2.29 2.26
CA ASP A 54 -13.81 -1.41 1.90
C ASP A 54 -13.63 0.06 2.34
N ASP A 55 -12.89 0.31 3.43
CA ASP A 55 -12.68 1.64 3.99
C ASP A 55 -11.49 2.38 3.37
N MET A 56 -10.61 1.67 2.66
CA MET A 56 -9.39 2.21 2.07
C MET A 56 -9.62 3.34 1.05
N PRO A 57 -10.65 3.27 0.15
CA PRO A 57 -11.00 4.39 -0.72
C PRO A 57 -11.25 5.68 0.05
N ALA A 58 -12.10 5.64 1.08
CA ALA A 58 -12.46 6.82 1.86
C ALA A 58 -11.25 7.39 2.64
N LEU A 59 -10.38 6.51 3.14
CA LEU A 59 -9.13 6.92 3.79
C LEU A 59 -8.19 7.64 2.81
N CYS A 60 -7.99 7.08 1.61
CA CYS A 60 -7.14 7.67 0.58
C CYS A 60 -7.73 8.99 0.03
N GLU A 61 -9.05 9.13 -0.08
CA GLU A 61 -9.68 10.41 -0.39
C GLU A 61 -9.38 11.45 0.69
N GLN A 62 -9.56 11.13 1.96
CA GLN A 62 -9.24 12.06 3.06
C GLN A 62 -7.77 12.49 3.07
N LEU A 63 -6.85 11.55 2.85
CA LEU A 63 -5.42 11.82 2.81
C LEU A 63 -5.02 12.63 1.58
N SER A 64 -5.51 12.27 0.39
CA SER A 64 -5.21 13.00 -0.85
C SER A 64 -5.82 14.40 -0.86
N ALA A 65 -6.97 14.62 -0.22
CA ALA A 65 -7.53 15.97 -0.04
C ALA A 65 -6.61 16.88 0.80
N ARG A 66 -5.88 16.30 1.76
CA ARG A 66 -4.97 17.01 2.66
C ARG A 66 -3.57 17.20 2.07
N PHE A 67 -3.05 16.17 1.41
CA PHE A 67 -1.65 16.10 0.97
C PHE A 67 -1.47 16.17 -0.55
N GLY A 68 -2.56 16.31 -1.30
CA GLY A 68 -2.60 16.32 -2.77
C GLY A 68 -2.66 14.92 -3.38
N LYS A 69 -1.93 13.94 -2.81
CA LYS A 69 -1.92 12.55 -3.26
C LYS A 69 -1.93 11.58 -2.09
N ALA A 70 -2.58 10.44 -2.28
CA ALA A 70 -2.51 9.28 -1.38
C ALA A 70 -2.64 8.00 -2.20
N GLN A 71 -1.90 6.97 -1.81
CA GLN A 71 -1.82 5.71 -2.52
C GLN A 71 -1.76 4.57 -1.50
N ALA A 72 -2.38 3.44 -1.82
CA ALA A 72 -2.30 2.20 -1.06
C ALA A 72 -1.90 1.07 -2.01
N TYR A 73 -1.09 0.14 -1.51
CA TYR A 73 -0.51 -0.95 -2.29
C TYR A 73 -0.50 -2.22 -1.45
N TYR A 74 -0.83 -3.33 -2.09
CA TYR A 74 -0.61 -4.68 -1.60
C TYR A 74 0.24 -5.43 -2.62
N HIS A 75 1.21 -6.20 -2.12
CA HIS A 75 2.01 -7.12 -2.89
C HIS A 75 2.26 -8.37 -2.07
N GLY A 76 1.86 -9.50 -2.62
CA GLY A 76 2.05 -10.81 -2.04
C GLY A 76 3.46 -11.34 -2.32
N ALA A 77 4.27 -11.54 -1.27
CA ALA A 77 5.66 -11.97 -1.41
C ALA A 77 5.82 -13.40 -1.97
N GLN A 78 4.73 -14.19 -2.02
CA GLN A 78 4.70 -15.53 -2.61
C GLN A 78 4.09 -15.51 -4.02
N SER A 79 4.07 -14.33 -4.67
CA SER A 79 3.37 -14.10 -5.94
C SER A 79 1.87 -14.42 -5.83
N ASP A 80 1.30 -14.21 -4.66
CA ASP A 80 -0.12 -14.38 -4.31
C ASP A 80 -0.99 -13.19 -4.73
N GLY A 81 -0.40 -12.17 -5.35
CA GLY A 81 -1.14 -11.13 -6.03
C GLY A 81 -0.60 -9.73 -5.82
N SER A 82 -1.25 -8.78 -6.49
CA SER A 82 -1.03 -7.37 -6.19
C SER A 82 -2.31 -6.55 -6.33
N ALA A 83 -2.38 -5.47 -5.58
CA ALA A 83 -3.49 -4.54 -5.64
C ALA A 83 -3.00 -3.12 -5.38
N TRP A 84 -3.72 -2.13 -5.91
CA TRP A 84 -3.39 -0.72 -5.72
C TRP A 84 -4.63 0.15 -5.71
N LEU A 85 -4.51 1.26 -4.99
CA LEU A 85 -5.48 2.34 -4.96
C LEU A 85 -4.73 3.66 -5.05
N VAL A 86 -5.12 4.51 -5.99
CA VAL A 86 -4.54 5.85 -6.21
C VAL A 86 -5.64 6.89 -6.06
N ALA A 87 -5.39 7.88 -5.20
CA ALA A 87 -6.26 9.02 -5.00
C ALA A 87 -5.49 10.34 -5.16
N GLU A 88 -6.14 11.31 -5.82
CA GLU A 88 -5.59 12.63 -6.05
C GLU A 88 -6.63 13.70 -5.69
N ASN A 89 -6.21 14.72 -4.95
CA ASN A 89 -7.02 15.88 -4.57
C ASN A 89 -8.40 15.54 -3.97
N GLY A 90 -8.49 14.46 -3.20
CA GLY A 90 -9.72 14.06 -2.53
C GLY A 90 -10.60 13.08 -3.30
N HIS A 91 -10.11 12.52 -4.41
CA HIS A 91 -10.87 11.60 -5.24
C HIS A 91 -10.04 10.36 -5.58
N VAL A 92 -10.62 9.18 -5.43
CA VAL A 92 -10.04 7.95 -6.00
C VAL A 92 -10.06 8.06 -7.52
N VAL A 93 -8.88 7.91 -8.15
CA VAL A 93 -8.73 7.93 -9.61
C VAL A 93 -8.57 6.54 -10.19
N ARG A 94 -8.02 5.60 -9.40
CA ARG A 94 -7.83 4.21 -9.78
C ARG A 94 -7.90 3.31 -8.55
N ARG A 95 -8.58 2.18 -8.67
CA ARG A 95 -8.45 1.01 -7.79
C ARG A 95 -8.47 -0.24 -8.66
N ALA A 96 -7.59 -1.19 -8.37
CA ALA A 96 -7.57 -2.49 -9.03
C ALA A 96 -6.90 -3.54 -8.13
N ALA A 97 -7.34 -4.79 -8.27
CA ALA A 97 -6.80 -5.94 -7.58
C ALA A 97 -6.59 -7.09 -8.57
N PHE A 98 -5.50 -7.81 -8.37
CA PHE A 98 -5.08 -9.00 -9.12
C PHE A 98 -4.51 -10.00 -8.10
N THR A 99 -5.38 -10.44 -7.20
CA THR A 99 -5.10 -11.40 -6.12
C THR A 99 -5.56 -12.82 -6.48
N GLY A 100 -6.36 -12.96 -7.55
CA GLY A 100 -6.95 -14.22 -7.96
C GLY A 100 -8.25 -14.54 -7.21
N GLU A 101 -8.71 -13.64 -6.34
CA GLU A 101 -10.00 -13.72 -5.69
C GLU A 101 -11.14 -13.36 -6.68
N PRO A 102 -12.31 -14.01 -6.57
CA PRO A 102 -13.40 -13.83 -7.52
C PRO A 102 -13.94 -12.40 -7.57
N ASP A 103 -13.78 -11.64 -6.48
CA ASP A 103 -14.34 -10.31 -6.32
C ASP A 103 -13.36 -9.19 -6.73
N ASP A 104 -12.16 -9.53 -7.21
CA ASP A 104 -11.12 -8.57 -7.67
C ASP A 104 -11.67 -7.57 -8.70
N GLU A 105 -12.49 -8.05 -9.66
CA GLU A 105 -13.07 -7.21 -10.70
C GLU A 105 -14.06 -6.17 -10.11
N GLU A 106 -14.79 -6.54 -9.05
CA GLU A 106 -15.78 -5.68 -8.40
C GLU A 106 -15.13 -4.50 -7.67
N LEU A 107 -13.88 -4.64 -7.24
CA LEU A 107 -13.10 -3.58 -6.60
C LEU A 107 -12.62 -2.51 -7.59
N THR A 108 -12.75 -2.74 -8.89
CA THR A 108 -12.17 -1.87 -9.91
C THR A 108 -12.84 -0.50 -9.97
N ILE A 109 -12.05 0.56 -9.84
CA ILE A 109 -12.50 1.95 -9.97
C ILE A 109 -11.61 2.66 -11.00
N GLY A 110 -12.23 3.44 -11.88
CA GLY A 110 -11.53 4.30 -12.83
C GLY A 110 -10.86 3.56 -13.98
N GLU A 111 -10.36 4.33 -14.95
CA GLU A 111 -9.65 3.81 -16.12
C GLU A 111 -8.21 3.41 -15.77
N PRO A 112 -7.63 2.39 -16.43
CA PRO A 112 -6.23 2.01 -16.22
C PRO A 112 -5.27 3.18 -16.34
N LEU A 113 -4.32 3.27 -15.41
CA LEU A 113 -3.30 4.31 -15.42
C LEU A 113 -2.36 4.15 -16.64
N PRO A 114 -1.69 5.22 -17.10
CA PRO A 114 -0.79 5.13 -18.24
C PRO A 114 0.28 4.03 -18.11
N PHE A 115 0.78 3.80 -16.89
CA PHE A 115 1.74 2.73 -16.61
C PHE A 115 1.10 1.33 -16.73
N GLU A 116 -0.13 1.14 -16.27
CA GLU A 116 -0.88 -0.12 -16.46
C GLU A 116 -1.08 -0.41 -17.95
N VAL A 117 -1.48 0.60 -18.73
CA VAL A 117 -1.66 0.48 -20.18
C VAL A 117 -0.36 0.09 -20.88
N GLN A 118 0.76 0.68 -20.47
CA GLN A 118 2.08 0.31 -20.99
C GLN A 118 2.39 -1.17 -20.69
N CYS A 119 2.28 -1.59 -19.43
CA CYS A 119 2.56 -2.97 -19.04
C CYS A 119 1.62 -3.97 -19.75
N ARG A 120 0.34 -3.62 -19.90
CA ARG A 120 -0.62 -4.45 -20.65
C ARG A 120 -0.28 -4.57 -22.13
N ALA A 121 0.28 -3.53 -22.74
CA ALA A 121 0.73 -3.57 -24.13
C ALA A 121 2.05 -4.35 -24.32
N GLU A 122 2.85 -4.46 -23.26
CA GLU A 122 4.07 -5.28 -23.21
C GLU A 122 3.74 -6.77 -22.98
N ALA A 123 2.64 -7.07 -22.29
CA ALA A 123 2.10 -8.43 -22.19
C ALA A 123 1.66 -8.93 -23.57
N GLY A 124 2.22 -10.07 -24.02
CA GLY A 124 1.93 -10.65 -25.32
C GLY A 124 0.54 -11.30 -25.41
N ASP A 125 0.04 -11.82 -24.29
CA ASP A 125 -1.27 -12.46 -24.15
C ASP A 125 -1.86 -12.29 -22.73
N ASP A 126 -3.04 -12.86 -22.51
CA ASP A 126 -3.75 -12.79 -21.23
C ASP A 126 -3.04 -13.58 -20.12
N ASP A 127 -2.42 -14.72 -20.43
CA ASP A 127 -1.69 -15.53 -19.43
C ASP A 127 -0.44 -14.77 -18.92
N GLU A 128 0.27 -14.09 -19.82
CA GLU A 128 1.39 -13.23 -19.46
C GLU A 128 0.92 -11.99 -18.67
N TRP A 129 -0.23 -11.43 -19.03
CA TRP A 129 -0.82 -10.33 -18.27
C TRP A 129 -1.20 -10.75 -16.84
N ASP A 130 -1.82 -11.91 -16.65
CA ASP A 130 -2.21 -12.40 -15.33
C ASP A 130 -0.98 -12.48 -14.41
N TRP A 131 0.13 -13.03 -14.90
CA TRP A 131 1.39 -13.09 -14.16
C TRP A 131 2.03 -11.70 -13.94
N LEU A 132 2.00 -10.81 -14.94
CA LEU A 132 2.57 -9.47 -14.80
C LEU A 132 1.78 -8.61 -13.81
N SER A 133 0.45 -8.75 -13.83
CA SER A 133 -0.47 -7.98 -13.00
C SER A 133 -0.38 -8.37 -11.52
N SER A 134 -0.09 -9.63 -11.19
CA SER A 134 0.15 -10.08 -9.81
C SER A 134 1.44 -9.53 -9.20
N GLU A 135 2.32 -8.91 -9.99
CA GLU A 135 3.62 -8.35 -9.57
C GLU A 135 3.71 -6.82 -9.81
N LEU A 136 2.59 -6.18 -10.15
CA LEU A 136 2.61 -4.82 -10.69
C LEU A 136 2.68 -3.73 -9.62
N ALA A 137 2.12 -3.96 -8.42
CA ALA A 137 2.01 -2.93 -7.38
C ALA A 137 3.34 -2.23 -7.04
N PRO A 138 4.49 -2.92 -6.80
CA PRO A 138 5.74 -2.23 -6.49
C PRO A 138 6.28 -1.39 -7.66
N LYS A 139 6.09 -1.85 -8.90
CA LYS A 139 6.50 -1.11 -10.12
C LYS A 139 5.62 0.12 -10.34
N LEU A 140 4.32 -0.01 -10.03
CA LEU A 140 3.37 1.10 -10.11
C LEU A 140 3.67 2.16 -9.03
N ALA A 141 4.02 1.72 -7.83
CA ALA A 141 4.54 2.60 -6.77
C ALA A 141 5.82 3.32 -7.22
N GLU A 142 6.75 2.64 -7.88
CA GLU A 142 7.94 3.27 -8.46
C GLU A 142 7.60 4.37 -9.48
N ALA A 143 6.65 4.10 -10.36
CA ALA A 143 6.26 5.04 -11.42
C ALA A 143 5.54 6.30 -10.88
N LEU A 144 4.85 6.20 -9.74
CA LEU A 144 4.00 7.27 -9.21
C LEU A 144 4.54 7.94 -7.94
N SER A 145 5.38 7.26 -7.18
CA SER A 145 5.85 7.70 -5.87
C SER A 145 7.25 7.16 -5.56
N ILE A 146 7.34 6.03 -4.84
CA ILE A 146 8.56 5.38 -4.39
C ILE A 146 8.34 3.87 -4.34
N ASN A 147 9.32 3.10 -4.81
CA ASN A 147 9.29 1.64 -4.72
C ASN A 147 9.74 1.18 -3.31
N PRO A 148 8.87 0.50 -2.53
CA PRO A 148 9.23 0.04 -1.20
C PRO A 148 10.40 -0.94 -1.17
N HIS A 149 10.62 -1.71 -2.25
CA HIS A 149 11.71 -2.70 -2.32
C HIS A 149 13.08 -2.08 -2.63
N THR A 150 13.13 -0.82 -3.07
CA THR A 150 14.40 -0.14 -3.41
C THR A 150 14.87 0.81 -2.31
N LEU A 151 14.17 0.86 -1.18
CA LEU A 151 14.55 1.68 -0.04
C LEU A 151 15.90 1.23 0.52
N GLY A 152 16.78 2.19 0.82
CA GLY A 152 18.10 1.87 1.33
C GLY A 152 18.85 3.07 1.90
N PRO A 153 20.14 2.91 2.24
CA PRO A 153 20.95 3.95 2.90
C PRO A 153 21.09 5.26 2.11
N HIS A 154 20.77 5.24 0.82
CA HIS A 154 20.84 6.39 -0.08
C HIS A 154 19.50 7.10 -0.27
N THR A 155 18.40 6.56 0.25
CA THR A 155 17.09 7.20 0.17
C THR A 155 17.08 8.46 1.06
N PRO A 156 16.82 9.66 0.50
CA PRO A 156 16.71 10.88 1.29
C PRO A 156 15.68 10.71 2.40
N THR A 157 16.09 10.94 3.65
CA THR A 157 15.25 10.70 4.82
C THR A 157 15.14 11.94 5.70
N ARG A 158 13.94 12.28 6.18
CA ARG A 158 13.70 13.37 7.14
C ARG A 158 12.73 12.99 8.25
N GLY A 159 13.11 13.28 9.49
CA GLY A 159 12.31 12.98 10.68
C GLY A 159 12.60 11.60 11.27
N HIS A 160 11.63 11.05 11.97
CA HIS A 160 11.71 9.76 12.66
C HIS A 160 10.47 8.94 12.37
N GLY A 161 10.63 7.61 12.32
CA GLY A 161 9.52 6.69 12.18
C GLY A 161 8.84 6.41 13.52
N VAL A 162 7.58 6.01 13.47
CA VAL A 162 6.78 5.65 14.64
C VAL A 162 5.98 4.39 14.38
N LEU A 163 5.91 3.52 15.38
CA LEU A 163 4.94 2.43 15.43
C LEU A 163 3.69 2.96 16.13
N ALA A 164 2.52 2.74 15.55
CA ALA A 164 1.24 3.21 16.10
C ALA A 164 0.17 2.14 15.99
N ARG A 165 -0.83 2.20 16.87
CA ARG A 165 -1.97 1.27 16.85
C ARG A 165 -3.05 1.74 15.90
N THR A 166 -3.68 0.80 15.19
CA THR A 166 -4.81 1.08 14.29
C THR A 166 -6.12 1.21 15.08
N PRO A 167 -7.18 1.77 14.46
CA PRO A 167 -8.52 1.78 15.05
C PRO A 167 -9.11 0.39 15.33
N GLN A 168 -8.64 -0.65 14.64
CA GLN A 168 -9.11 -2.03 14.73
C GLN A 168 -8.46 -2.78 15.90
N ALA A 169 -7.33 -2.29 16.40
CA ALA A 169 -6.59 -2.95 17.47
C ALA A 169 -7.43 -3.03 18.77
N PRO A 170 -7.45 -4.17 19.47
CA PRO A 170 -8.22 -4.33 20.70
C PRO A 170 -7.74 -3.36 21.79
N GLU A 171 -8.69 -2.84 22.59
CA GLU A 171 -8.36 -1.99 23.73
C GLU A 171 -7.41 -2.72 24.70
N ALA A 172 -6.38 -2.00 25.18
CA ALA A 172 -5.35 -2.52 26.08
C ALA A 172 -5.85 -2.77 27.51
#